data_AF-A0A382MTY8-F1
#
_entry.id   AF-A0A382MTY8-F1
#
_cell.length_a   1.000
_cell.length_b   1.000
_cell.length_c   1.000
_cell.angle_alpha   90.00
_cell.angle_beta   90.00
_cell.angle_gamma   90.00
#
_symmetry.space_group_name_H-M   'P 1'
#
loop_
_entity.id
_entity.type
_entity.pdbx_description
1 polymer ?
#
loop_
_entity_poly.entity_id
_entity_poly.type
_entity_poly.pdbx_seq_one_letter_code
_entity_poly.pdbx_strand_id
1 'polypeptide(L)'
;MSGIISPLELTRNTTIGVVGLGYVGLPLAIEFGKKYQTTGFDISSKRVEELKSGNDSTGEVDATEFAESEHLSYTDDVRELEGSDVFIIAVPTPIDSNNRPDLTAIKNASGAVGEILVKGAVVIFESTVFPGATEEICIPIIEKTARMILNEDFFAGYSPERINPGDKDHSLTNVIKVTSGSTTETLDFVDSLYGSIVNAGTHPVSSIRIAEASKVIENTQR
;
A
#
# COMPACT_ATOMS: atom_id res chain seq x y z
N MET A 1 25.96 3.77 -21.85
CA MET A 1 24.87 4.65 -21.42
C MET A 1 23.59 3.86 -21.55
N SER A 2 23.31 2.98 -20.58
CA SER A 2 22.00 2.33 -20.46
C SER A 2 21.03 3.42 -19.99
N GLY A 3 19.97 3.65 -20.77
CA GLY A 3 18.95 4.64 -20.44
C GLY A 3 18.43 4.39 -19.03
N ILE A 4 18.38 5.46 -18.24
CA ILE A 4 17.67 5.49 -16.97
C ILE A 4 16.23 5.13 -17.31
N ILE A 5 15.80 3.93 -16.91
CA ILE A 5 14.38 3.58 -16.93
C ILE A 5 13.74 4.64 -16.04
N SER A 6 12.87 5.48 -16.59
CA SER A 6 12.05 6.40 -15.81
C SER A 6 10.63 5.83 -15.82
N PRO A 7 10.28 4.92 -14.89
CA PRO A 7 8.95 4.31 -14.85
C PRO A 7 7.98 5.09 -13.95
N LEU A 8 8.38 6.25 -13.42
CA LEU A 8 7.68 6.98 -12.38
C LEU A 8 6.82 8.13 -12.95
N GLU A 9 6.04 7.86 -13.99
CA GLU A 9 5.02 8.80 -14.47
C GLU A 9 3.63 8.30 -14.10
N LEU A 10 2.93 9.04 -13.25
CA LEU A 10 1.55 8.73 -12.89
C LEU A 10 0.63 9.07 -14.07
N THR A 11 -0.02 8.06 -14.63
CA THR A 11 -0.96 8.24 -15.74
C THR A 11 -2.33 7.65 -15.39
N ARG A 12 -3.36 7.94 -16.19
CA ARG A 12 -4.68 7.30 -16.03
C ARG A 12 -4.66 5.80 -16.31
N ASN A 13 -3.60 5.29 -16.95
CA ASN A 13 -3.45 3.87 -17.25
C ASN A 13 -2.62 3.14 -16.18
N THR A 14 -2.12 3.85 -15.15
CA THR A 14 -1.42 3.23 -14.03
C THR A 14 -2.33 2.21 -13.35
N THR A 15 -1.82 1.00 -13.21
CA THR A 15 -2.50 -0.15 -12.60
C THR A 15 -2.01 -0.37 -11.17
N ILE A 16 -2.95 -0.67 -10.26
CA ILE A 16 -2.67 -0.72 -8.82
C ILE A 16 -3.12 -2.07 -8.25
N GLY A 17 -2.20 -2.80 -7.64
CA GLY A 17 -2.48 -3.98 -6.82
C GLY A 17 -2.48 -3.63 -5.34
N VAL A 18 -3.56 -3.90 -4.60
CA VAL A 18 -3.62 -3.69 -3.14
C VAL A 18 -3.60 -5.04 -2.45
N VAL A 19 -2.66 -5.26 -1.52
CA VAL A 19 -2.44 -6.52 -0.81
C VAL A 19 -2.89 -6.38 0.64
N GLY A 20 -3.97 -7.09 0.99
CA GLY A 20 -4.66 -7.03 2.28
C GLY A 20 -5.85 -6.08 2.23
N LEU A 21 -7.08 -6.60 2.36
CA LEU A 21 -8.33 -5.84 2.24
C LEU A 21 -9.05 -5.70 3.58
N GLY A 22 -8.27 -5.38 4.61
CA GLY A 22 -8.78 -4.98 5.93
C GLY A 22 -9.18 -3.51 5.98
N TYR A 23 -9.25 -2.96 7.19
CA TYR A 23 -9.68 -1.59 7.45
C TYR A 23 -8.77 -0.50 6.84
N VAL A 24 -7.54 -0.85 6.43
CA VAL A 24 -6.61 0.06 5.75
C VAL A 24 -6.68 -0.12 4.24
N GLY A 25 -6.45 -1.34 3.76
CA GLY A 25 -6.32 -1.61 2.34
C GLY A 25 -7.64 -1.51 1.57
N LEU A 26 -8.79 -1.83 2.17
CA LEU A 26 -10.07 -1.71 1.46
C LEU A 26 -10.40 -0.25 1.11
N PRO A 27 -10.38 0.73 2.04
CA PRO A 27 -10.58 2.13 1.69
C PRO A 27 -9.63 2.65 0.61
N LEU A 28 -8.35 2.23 0.65
CA LEU A 28 -7.38 2.57 -0.39
C LEU A 28 -7.78 1.99 -1.75
N ALA A 29 -8.12 0.69 -1.79
CA ALA A 29 -8.55 0.03 -3.01
C ALA A 29 -9.80 0.67 -3.62
N ILE A 30 -10.76 1.08 -2.78
CA ILE A 30 -11.98 1.79 -3.18
C ILE A 30 -11.64 3.14 -3.80
N GLU A 31 -10.89 3.99 -3.09
CA GLU A 31 -10.58 5.34 -3.57
C GLU A 31 -9.71 5.34 -4.83
N PHE A 32 -8.74 4.43 -4.92
CA PHE A 32 -7.99 4.23 -6.16
C PHE A 32 -8.86 3.63 -7.26
N GLY A 33 -9.74 2.69 -6.94
CA GLY A 33 -10.70 2.08 -7.87
C GLY A 33 -11.73 3.05 -8.47
N LYS A 34 -11.90 4.24 -7.89
CA LYS A 34 -12.68 5.34 -8.50
C LYS A 34 -11.92 6.03 -9.65
N LYS A 35 -10.61 5.81 -9.79
CA LYS A 35 -9.72 6.60 -10.67
C LYS A 35 -8.79 5.75 -11.56
N TYR A 36 -8.38 4.58 -11.09
CA TYR A 36 -7.35 3.74 -11.68
C TYR A 36 -7.80 2.28 -11.69
N GLN A 37 -7.33 1.52 -12.68
CA GLN A 37 -7.51 0.07 -12.70
C GLN A 37 -6.86 -0.53 -11.45
N THR A 38 -7.69 -1.07 -10.56
CA THR A 38 -7.25 -1.52 -9.24
C THR A 38 -7.68 -2.95 -8.99
N THR A 39 -6.76 -3.80 -8.53
CA THR A 39 -7.06 -5.17 -8.11
C THR A 39 -6.71 -5.33 -6.64
N GLY A 40 -7.73 -5.54 -5.81
CA GLY A 40 -7.57 -5.87 -4.40
C GLY A 40 -7.39 -7.36 -4.20
N PHE A 41 -6.32 -7.75 -3.51
CA PHE A 41 -6.05 -9.12 -3.10
C PHE A 41 -6.17 -9.30 -1.58
N ASP A 42 -6.85 -10.36 -1.15
CA ASP A 42 -6.82 -10.83 0.23
C ASP A 42 -6.67 -12.35 0.29
N ILE A 43 -5.91 -12.85 1.26
CA ILE A 43 -5.68 -14.30 1.43
C ILE A 43 -6.96 -15.05 1.84
N SER A 44 -7.95 -14.34 2.38
CA SER A 44 -9.22 -14.90 2.81
C SER A 44 -10.22 -14.90 1.65
N SER A 45 -10.45 -16.05 1.00
CA SER A 45 -11.49 -16.20 -0.03
C SER A 45 -12.86 -15.73 0.46
N LYS A 46 -13.18 -15.97 1.74
CA LYS A 46 -14.42 -15.48 2.36
C LYS A 46 -14.50 -13.95 2.36
N ARG A 47 -13.39 -13.26 2.64
CA ARG A 47 -13.32 -11.79 2.60
C ARG A 47 -13.51 -11.29 1.16
N VAL A 48 -12.89 -11.95 0.19
CA VAL A 48 -13.03 -11.60 -1.23
C VAL A 48 -14.48 -11.79 -1.72
N GLU A 49 -15.12 -12.90 -1.37
CA GLU A 49 -16.54 -13.16 -1.69
C GLU A 49 -17.48 -12.12 -1.07
N GLU A 50 -17.21 -11.74 0.19
CA GLU A 50 -17.95 -10.69 0.88
C GLU A 50 -17.86 -9.35 0.12
N LEU A 51 -16.66 -8.92 -0.26
CA LEU A 51 -16.44 -7.67 -0.97
C LEU A 51 -17.03 -7.69 -2.39
N LYS A 52 -16.93 -8.82 -3.09
CA LYS A 52 -17.60 -9.03 -4.40
C LYS A 52 -19.13 -8.90 -4.30
N SER A 53 -19.70 -9.14 -3.13
CA SER A 53 -21.14 -8.96 -2.88
C SER A 53 -21.51 -7.53 -2.45
N GLY A 54 -20.56 -6.60 -2.40
CA GLY A 54 -20.76 -5.21 -2.00
C GLY A 54 -20.98 -5.03 -0.49
N ASN A 55 -20.46 -5.96 0.33
CA ASN A 55 -20.56 -5.91 1.78
C ASN A 55 -19.18 -5.70 2.40
N ASP A 56 -19.12 -4.95 3.51
CA ASP A 56 -17.90 -4.79 4.29
C ASP A 56 -18.15 -4.96 5.80
N SER A 57 -17.63 -6.05 6.36
CA SER A 57 -17.65 -6.34 7.80
C SER A 57 -16.73 -5.45 8.64
N THR A 58 -15.79 -4.71 8.03
CA THR A 58 -15.01 -3.70 8.76
C THR A 58 -15.82 -2.44 9.05
N GLY A 59 -16.85 -2.17 8.24
CA GLY A 59 -17.71 -0.99 8.36
C GLY A 59 -17.04 0.31 7.91
N GLU A 60 -15.90 0.20 7.21
CA GLU A 60 -15.12 1.35 6.74
C GLU A 60 -15.65 1.88 5.41
N VAL A 61 -16.35 1.04 4.64
CA VAL A 61 -16.84 1.37 3.29
C VAL A 61 -18.34 1.08 3.17
N ASP A 62 -19.09 2.02 2.60
CA ASP A 62 -20.52 1.87 2.34
C ASP A 62 -20.88 1.51 0.89
N ALA A 63 -22.13 1.14 0.67
CA ALA A 63 -22.63 0.67 -0.63
C ALA A 63 -22.48 1.71 -1.76
N THR A 64 -22.47 3.01 -1.44
CA THR A 64 -22.25 4.08 -2.41
C THR A 64 -20.81 4.06 -2.88
N GLU A 65 -19.87 3.91 -1.95
CA GLU A 65 -18.45 3.88 -2.25
C GLU A 65 -18.06 2.67 -3.10
N PHE A 66 -18.65 1.49 -2.83
CA PHE A 66 -18.52 0.31 -3.71
C PHE A 66 -19.03 0.58 -5.13
N ALA A 67 -20.14 1.31 -5.28
CA ALA A 67 -20.72 1.61 -6.58
C ALA A 67 -19.89 2.64 -7.37
N GLU A 68 -19.19 3.55 -6.69
CA GLU A 68 -18.32 4.54 -7.31
C GLU A 68 -16.97 3.96 -7.78
N SER A 69 -16.50 2.87 -7.15
CA SER A 69 -15.22 2.22 -7.49
C SER A 69 -15.33 1.33 -8.74
N GLU A 70 -15.69 1.91 -9.88
CA GLU A 70 -15.97 1.19 -11.14
C GLU A 70 -14.76 0.41 -11.70
N HIS A 71 -13.54 0.78 -11.32
CA HIS A 71 -12.30 0.15 -11.79
C HIS A 71 -11.71 -0.87 -10.81
N LEU A 72 -12.45 -1.22 -9.75
CA LEU A 72 -11.98 -2.13 -8.71
C LEU A 72 -12.47 -3.57 -8.94
N SER A 73 -11.54 -4.51 -8.92
CA SER A 73 -11.82 -5.95 -8.82
C SER A 73 -11.18 -6.56 -7.57
N TYR A 74 -11.72 -7.70 -7.12
CA TYR A 74 -11.21 -8.42 -5.94
C TYR A 74 -10.80 -9.84 -6.31
N THR A 75 -9.73 -10.34 -5.70
CA THR A 75 -9.22 -11.70 -5.91
C THR A 75 -8.58 -12.27 -4.64
N ASP A 76 -8.56 -13.59 -4.53
CA ASP A 76 -7.80 -14.37 -3.55
C ASP A 76 -6.62 -15.11 -4.20
N ASP A 77 -6.32 -14.82 -5.48
CA ASP A 77 -5.10 -15.25 -6.17
C ASP A 77 -4.18 -14.05 -6.41
N VAL A 78 -3.05 -14.02 -5.71
CA VAL A 78 -2.07 -12.93 -5.82
C VAL A 78 -1.54 -12.77 -7.26
N ARG A 79 -1.56 -13.83 -8.07
CA ARG A 79 -1.10 -13.79 -9.47
C ARG A 79 -1.95 -12.90 -10.36
N GLU A 80 -3.19 -12.60 -9.98
CA GLU A 80 -4.02 -11.65 -10.71
C GLU A 80 -3.54 -10.19 -10.56
N LEU A 81 -2.56 -9.92 -9.66
CA LEU A 81 -1.88 -8.63 -9.57
C LEU A 81 -0.63 -8.56 -10.47
N GLU A 82 -0.25 -9.65 -11.14
CA GLU A 82 0.91 -9.68 -12.04
C GLU A 82 0.77 -8.60 -13.13
N GLY A 83 1.83 -7.82 -13.33
CA GLY A 83 1.82 -6.70 -14.27
C GLY A 83 1.31 -5.38 -13.71
N SER A 84 0.94 -5.30 -12.42
CA SER A 84 0.63 -4.02 -11.78
C SER A 84 1.85 -3.08 -11.76
N ASP A 85 1.62 -1.80 -12.03
CA ASP A 85 2.66 -0.76 -11.93
C ASP A 85 2.97 -0.41 -10.47
N VAL A 86 1.96 -0.48 -9.61
CA VAL A 86 2.05 -0.17 -8.19
C VAL A 86 1.51 -1.32 -7.35
N PHE A 87 2.22 -1.68 -6.29
CA PHE A 87 1.76 -2.62 -5.27
C PHE A 87 1.67 -1.92 -3.92
N ILE A 88 0.49 -1.88 -3.30
CA ILE A 88 0.27 -1.30 -1.97
C ILE A 88 0.07 -2.43 -0.97
N ILE A 89 0.99 -2.59 -0.02
CA ILE A 89 0.93 -3.64 1.01
C ILE A 89 0.35 -3.06 2.31
N ALA A 90 -0.84 -3.52 2.68
CA ALA A 90 -1.63 -3.07 3.83
C ALA A 90 -2.08 -4.25 4.72
N VAL A 91 -1.16 -5.18 4.98
CA VAL A 91 -1.40 -6.38 5.81
C VAL A 91 -1.15 -6.10 7.30
N PRO A 92 -1.78 -6.84 8.23
CA PRO A 92 -1.65 -6.56 9.66
C PRO A 92 -0.25 -6.86 10.19
N THR A 93 0.20 -6.04 11.14
CA THR A 93 1.45 -6.21 11.90
C THR A 93 1.14 -6.24 13.40
N PRO A 94 0.46 -7.30 13.88
CA PRO A 94 0.05 -7.38 15.28
C PRO A 94 1.26 -7.48 16.20
N ILE A 95 1.04 -7.25 17.49
CA ILE A 95 2.06 -7.45 18.52
C ILE A 95 1.86 -8.84 19.14
N ASP A 96 2.96 -9.59 19.32
CA ASP A 96 2.94 -10.91 19.94
C ASP A 96 2.80 -10.85 21.47
N SER A 97 2.70 -12.00 22.13
CA SER A 97 2.57 -12.09 23.58
C SER A 97 3.78 -11.58 24.37
N ASN A 98 4.90 -11.29 23.71
CA ASN A 98 6.13 -10.74 24.29
C ASN A 98 6.31 -9.25 23.97
N ASN A 99 5.26 -8.57 23.51
CA ASN A 99 5.29 -7.18 23.06
C ASN A 99 6.25 -6.92 21.89
N ARG A 100 6.45 -7.92 21.01
CA ARG A 100 7.26 -7.78 19.80
C ARG A 100 6.34 -7.69 18.57
N PRO A 101 6.65 -6.84 17.58
CA PRO A 101 5.93 -6.85 16.32
C PRO A 101 6.05 -8.21 15.62
N ASP A 102 4.91 -8.82 15.30
CA ASP A 102 4.83 -9.97 14.41
C ASP A 102 4.80 -9.47 12.96
N LEU A 103 5.92 -9.69 12.26
CA LEU A 103 6.10 -9.30 10.87
C LEU A 103 5.77 -10.44 9.88
N THR A 104 5.16 -11.53 10.33
CA THR A 104 4.93 -12.70 9.47
C THR A 104 4.09 -12.34 8.24
N ALA A 105 2.99 -11.61 8.43
CA ALA A 105 2.10 -11.23 7.32
C ALA A 105 2.80 -10.32 6.30
N ILE A 106 3.50 -9.27 6.74
CA ILE A 106 4.20 -8.33 5.84
C ILE A 106 5.38 -8.98 5.12
N LYS A 107 6.09 -9.93 5.76
CA LYS A 107 7.13 -10.73 5.10
C LYS A 107 6.56 -11.64 4.02
N ASN A 108 5.44 -12.31 4.31
CA ASN A 108 4.77 -13.16 3.33
C ASN A 108 4.22 -12.35 2.15
N ALA A 109 3.61 -11.19 2.41
CA ALA A 109 3.16 -10.26 1.38
C ALA A 109 4.32 -9.76 0.51
N SER A 110 5.44 -9.38 1.13
CA SER A 110 6.68 -8.98 0.42
C SER A 110 7.19 -10.11 -0.48
N GLY A 111 7.18 -11.34 0.01
CA GLY A 111 7.55 -12.52 -0.78
C GLY A 111 6.62 -12.73 -1.97
N ALA A 112 5.31 -12.73 -1.73
CA ALA A 112 4.31 -12.95 -2.77
C ALA A 112 4.35 -11.86 -3.86
N VAL A 113 4.47 -10.58 -3.47
CA VAL A 113 4.67 -9.48 -4.43
C VAL A 113 5.97 -9.66 -5.20
N GLY A 114 7.06 -10.06 -4.53
CA GLY A 114 8.33 -10.35 -5.20
C GLY A 114 8.26 -11.46 -6.26
N GLU A 115 7.34 -12.42 -6.15
CA GLU A 115 7.17 -13.47 -7.17
C GLU A 115 6.54 -12.98 -8.48
N ILE A 116 5.76 -11.89 -8.42
CA ILE A 116 4.98 -11.34 -9.54
C ILE A 116 5.41 -9.93 -9.96
N LEU A 117 6.47 -9.41 -9.32
CA LEU A 117 6.96 -8.05 -9.53
C LEU A 117 7.53 -7.89 -10.94
N VAL A 118 7.21 -6.77 -11.57
CA VAL A 118 7.75 -6.39 -12.88
C VAL A 118 8.77 -5.26 -12.75
N LYS A 119 9.69 -5.18 -13.71
CA LYS A 119 10.68 -4.09 -13.72
C LYS A 119 9.97 -2.73 -13.86
N GLY A 120 10.39 -1.78 -13.04
CA GLY A 120 9.87 -0.43 -12.96
C GLY A 120 8.72 -0.26 -11.96
N ALA A 121 8.19 -1.35 -11.38
CA ALA A 121 7.09 -1.26 -10.42
C ALA A 121 7.49 -0.54 -9.13
N VAL A 122 6.50 0.04 -8.45
CA VAL A 122 6.65 0.70 -7.14
C VAL A 122 5.92 -0.10 -6.07
N VAL A 123 6.65 -0.55 -5.04
CA VAL A 123 6.08 -1.25 -3.88
C VAL A 123 5.95 -0.28 -2.71
N ILE A 124 4.72 0.02 -2.31
CA ILE A 124 4.39 0.97 -1.25
C ILE A 124 3.89 0.19 -0.03
N PHE A 125 4.39 0.55 1.15
CA PHE A 125 3.98 -0.07 2.41
C PHE A 125 3.11 0.88 3.23
N GLU A 126 1.97 0.38 3.69
CA GLU A 126 1.02 1.06 4.59
C GLU A 126 1.04 0.47 6.01
N SER A 127 1.44 -0.80 6.12
CA SER A 127 1.55 -1.51 7.39
C SER A 127 2.44 -0.74 8.38
N THR A 128 1.93 -0.53 9.59
CA THR A 128 2.71 0.11 10.67
C THR A 128 3.85 -0.81 11.07
N VAL A 129 5.08 -0.30 11.01
CA VAL A 129 6.30 -1.04 11.36
C VAL A 129 7.26 -0.14 12.14
N PHE A 130 8.31 -0.73 12.71
CA PHE A 130 9.36 0.05 13.35
C PHE A 130 10.31 0.67 12.30
N PRO A 131 10.99 1.79 12.62
CA PRO A 131 11.92 2.44 11.70
C PRO A 131 13.01 1.49 11.22
N GLY A 132 13.14 1.33 9.90
CA GLY A 132 14.05 0.43 9.21
C GLY A 132 13.41 -0.88 8.75
N ALA A 133 12.21 -1.24 9.20
CA ALA A 133 11.62 -2.53 8.84
C ALA A 133 11.33 -2.69 7.34
N THR A 134 10.92 -1.62 6.64
CA THR A 134 10.75 -1.68 5.19
C THR A 134 12.09 -1.97 4.50
N GLU A 135 13.11 -1.16 4.76
CA GLU A 135 14.42 -1.23 4.10
C GLU A 135 15.25 -2.46 4.49
N GLU A 136 15.19 -2.88 5.76
CA GLU A 136 16.08 -3.91 6.32
C GLU A 136 15.45 -5.31 6.31
N ILE A 137 14.13 -5.42 6.08
CA ILE A 137 13.41 -6.71 6.11
C ILE A 137 12.59 -6.93 4.84
N CYS A 138 11.71 -6.00 4.49
CA CYS A 138 10.76 -6.23 3.39
C CYS A 138 11.46 -6.18 2.02
N ILE A 139 12.29 -5.15 1.80
CA ILE A 139 13.06 -5.00 0.56
C ILE A 139 13.99 -6.20 0.29
N PRO A 140 14.82 -6.69 1.24
CA PRO A 140 15.66 -7.86 0.99
C PRO A 140 14.88 -9.13 0.62
N ILE A 141 13.64 -9.28 1.10
CA ILE A 141 12.77 -10.39 0.71
C ILE A 141 12.35 -10.23 -0.76
N ILE A 142 11.91 -9.03 -1.16
CA ILE A 142 11.51 -8.75 -2.54
C ILE A 142 12.69 -8.94 -3.48
N GLU A 143 13.86 -8.34 -3.19
CA GLU A 143 15.06 -8.45 -4.03
C GLU A 143 15.46 -9.92 -4.25
N LYS A 144 15.44 -10.73 -3.19
CA LYS A 144 15.78 -12.14 -3.26
C LYS A 144 14.80 -12.95 -4.11
N THR A 145 13.50 -12.70 -3.94
CA THR A 145 12.45 -13.47 -4.63
C THR A 145 12.32 -13.05 -6.09
N ALA A 146 12.28 -11.75 -6.36
CA ALA A 146 12.19 -11.17 -7.70
C ALA A 146 13.50 -11.28 -8.49
N ARG A 147 14.64 -11.44 -7.80
CA ARG A 147 15.99 -11.32 -8.37
C ARG A 147 16.21 -9.96 -9.03
N MET A 148 15.75 -8.92 -8.35
CA MET A 148 15.76 -7.53 -8.77
C MET A 148 16.46 -6.68 -7.72
N ILE A 149 16.97 -5.52 -8.12
CA ILE A 149 17.68 -4.58 -7.24
C ILE A 149 16.82 -3.32 -7.02
N LEU A 150 16.66 -2.91 -5.76
CA LEU A 150 15.96 -1.65 -5.41
C LEU A 150 16.65 -0.45 -6.06
N ASN A 151 15.86 0.48 -6.59
CA ASN A 151 16.26 1.70 -7.30
C ASN A 151 16.96 1.47 -8.65
N GLU A 152 17.07 0.21 -9.11
CA GLU A 152 17.54 -0.13 -10.45
C GLU A 152 16.44 -0.84 -11.25
N ASP A 153 15.87 -1.88 -10.67
CA ASP A 153 14.84 -2.71 -11.29
C ASP A 153 13.43 -2.41 -10.77
N PHE A 154 13.28 -1.97 -9.52
CA PHE A 154 12.00 -1.58 -8.91
C PHE A 154 12.22 -0.50 -7.84
N PHE A 155 11.14 0.12 -7.38
CA PHE A 155 11.19 1.22 -6.41
C PHE A 155 10.32 0.92 -5.19
N ALA A 156 10.57 1.63 -4.10
CA ALA A 156 9.83 1.48 -2.86
C ALA A 156 9.33 2.82 -2.31
N GLY A 157 8.15 2.79 -1.67
CA GLY A 157 7.58 3.90 -0.93
C GLY A 157 7.00 3.46 0.40
N TYR A 158 6.67 4.43 1.24
CA TYR A 158 5.99 4.18 2.51
C TYR A 158 5.03 5.33 2.81
N SER A 159 3.80 4.98 3.20
CA SER A 159 2.78 5.94 3.57
C SER A 159 2.00 5.35 4.75
N PRO A 160 2.27 5.76 6.00
CA PRO A 160 1.63 5.14 7.14
C PRO A 160 0.16 5.50 7.19
N GLU A 161 -0.67 4.52 7.54
CA GLU A 161 -2.09 4.77 7.77
C GLU A 161 -2.33 5.69 8.98
N ARG A 162 -3.32 6.58 8.89
CA ARG A 162 -3.73 7.54 9.94
C ARG A 162 -5.24 7.54 10.21
N ILE A 163 -5.97 6.53 9.77
CA ILE A 163 -7.38 6.28 10.10
C ILE A 163 -7.53 5.81 11.55
N ASN A 164 -8.57 6.32 12.22
CA ASN A 164 -9.15 5.71 13.41
C ASN A 164 -10.37 4.88 12.98
N PRO A 165 -10.40 3.56 13.24
CA PRO A 165 -11.52 2.72 12.84
C PRO A 165 -12.87 3.27 13.34
N GLY A 166 -13.83 3.44 12.43
CA GLY A 166 -15.17 3.98 12.71
C GLY A 166 -15.26 5.51 12.89
N ASP A 167 -14.16 6.26 12.74
CA ASP A 167 -14.14 7.72 12.77
C ASP A 167 -14.30 8.31 11.36
N LYS A 168 -15.55 8.53 10.94
CA LYS A 168 -15.86 9.05 9.60
C LYS A 168 -15.41 10.49 9.38
N ASP A 169 -15.23 11.27 10.44
CA ASP A 169 -14.76 12.66 10.33
C ASP A 169 -13.25 12.70 9.98
N HIS A 170 -12.49 11.67 10.37
CA HIS A 170 -11.08 11.48 10.05
C HIS A 170 -10.85 10.28 9.11
N SER A 171 -11.62 10.24 8.03
CA SER A 171 -11.47 9.25 6.96
C SER A 171 -10.17 9.44 6.15
N LEU A 172 -9.80 8.42 5.37
CA LEU A 172 -8.64 8.41 4.46
C LEU A 172 -8.51 9.71 3.64
N THR A 173 -9.62 10.22 3.10
CA THR A 173 -9.62 11.37 2.18
C THR A 173 -9.48 12.71 2.89
N ASN A 174 -9.75 12.77 4.20
CA ASN A 174 -9.82 14.00 4.99
C ASN A 174 -8.66 14.17 5.99
N VAL A 175 -7.73 13.21 6.05
CA VAL A 175 -6.55 13.29 6.91
C VAL A 175 -5.29 13.46 6.07
N ILE A 176 -4.41 14.40 6.45
CA ILE A 176 -3.12 14.60 5.78
C ILE A 176 -2.29 13.32 5.87
N LYS A 177 -1.98 12.74 4.70
CA LYS A 177 -1.22 11.49 4.61
C LYS A 177 0.28 11.79 4.50
N VAL A 178 1.09 11.11 5.29
CA VAL A 178 2.56 11.19 5.19
C VAL A 178 3.00 10.30 4.03
N THR A 179 3.89 10.79 3.18
CA THR A 179 4.38 10.07 1.99
C THR A 179 5.90 10.05 1.97
N SER A 180 6.49 8.96 1.49
CA SER A 180 7.93 8.82 1.37
C SER A 180 8.32 7.87 0.24
N GLY A 181 9.52 8.06 -0.32
CA GLY A 181 10.08 7.24 -1.38
C GLY A 181 11.53 6.85 -1.11
N SER A 182 11.96 5.80 -1.80
CA SER A 182 13.35 5.28 -1.81
C SER A 182 14.32 6.15 -2.61
N THR A 183 13.79 6.98 -3.52
CA THR A 183 14.48 8.08 -4.20
C THR A 183 13.61 9.34 -4.19
N THR A 184 14.15 10.50 -4.57
CA THR A 184 13.36 11.73 -4.71
C THR A 184 12.28 11.60 -5.77
N GLU A 185 12.59 10.97 -6.91
CA GLU A 185 11.62 10.72 -7.98
C GLU A 185 10.50 9.77 -7.51
N THR A 186 10.86 8.76 -6.71
CA THR A 186 9.87 7.84 -6.14
C THR A 186 8.99 8.56 -5.12
N LEU A 187 9.57 9.48 -4.32
CA LEU A 187 8.81 10.31 -3.39
C LEU A 187 7.78 11.15 -4.16
N ASP A 188 8.18 11.83 -5.22
CA ASP A 188 7.29 12.68 -6.02
C ASP A 188 6.14 11.87 -6.66
N PHE A 189 6.45 10.65 -7.14
CA PHE A 189 5.45 9.73 -7.67
C PHE A 189 4.46 9.26 -6.60
N VAL A 190 4.96 8.78 -5.46
CA VAL A 190 4.12 8.31 -4.34
C VAL A 190 3.26 9.46 -3.81
N ASP A 191 3.83 10.65 -3.66
CA ASP A 191 3.12 11.84 -3.21
C ASP A 191 1.99 12.23 -4.16
N SER A 192 2.27 12.21 -5.47
CA SER A 192 1.26 12.46 -6.51
C SER A 192 0.15 11.40 -6.52
N LEU A 193 0.51 10.12 -6.35
CA LEU A 193 -0.43 9.01 -6.31
C LEU A 193 -1.42 9.17 -5.15
N TYR A 194 -0.93 9.38 -3.92
CA TYR A 194 -1.81 9.58 -2.77
C TYR A 194 -2.54 10.93 -2.82
N GLY A 195 -1.89 11.99 -3.28
CA GLY A 195 -2.51 13.29 -3.49
C GLY A 195 -3.67 13.25 -4.49
N SER A 196 -3.72 12.22 -5.35
CA SER A 196 -4.87 12.01 -6.24
C SER A 196 -6.14 11.61 -5.48
N ILE A 197 -6.06 10.98 -4.30
CA ILE A 197 -7.22 10.50 -3.53
C ILE A 197 -7.40 11.19 -2.17
N VAL A 198 -6.38 11.86 -1.64
CA VAL A 198 -6.44 12.54 -0.34
C VAL A 198 -6.74 14.05 -0.51
N ASN A 199 -7.97 14.46 -0.24
CA ASN A 199 -8.43 15.85 -0.37
C ASN A 199 -7.74 16.81 0.62
N ALA A 200 -7.40 16.31 1.82
CA ALA A 200 -6.68 17.09 2.82
C ALA A 200 -5.21 17.38 2.43
N GLY A 201 -4.71 16.72 1.39
CA GLY A 201 -3.33 16.81 0.91
C GLY A 201 -2.39 15.80 1.56
N THR A 202 -1.15 15.84 1.12
CA THR A 202 -0.07 14.96 1.55
C THR A 202 1.04 15.74 2.25
N HIS A 203 1.88 15.02 2.99
CA HIS A 203 3.08 15.55 3.62
C HIS A 203 4.30 14.68 3.27
N PRO A 204 5.04 15.04 2.22
CA PRO A 204 6.23 14.31 1.82
C PRO A 204 7.35 14.47 2.85
N VAL A 205 7.99 13.36 3.22
CA VAL A 205 9.15 13.34 4.12
C VAL A 205 10.37 12.75 3.44
N SER A 206 11.56 13.10 3.95
CA SER A 206 12.82 12.86 3.25
C SER A 206 13.30 11.41 3.22
N SER A 207 12.68 10.49 3.95
CA SER A 207 12.98 9.05 3.86
C SER A 207 11.87 8.18 4.42
N ILE A 208 11.83 6.92 3.96
CA ILE A 208 10.94 5.87 4.49
C ILE A 208 11.10 5.73 6.01
N ARG A 209 12.35 5.73 6.49
CA ARG A 209 12.65 5.64 7.93
C ARG A 209 12.04 6.77 8.76
N ILE A 210 11.97 7.98 8.22
CA ILE A 210 11.32 9.12 8.89
C ILE A 210 9.81 8.93 8.90
N ALA A 211 9.22 8.45 7.81
CA ALA A 211 7.79 8.16 7.76
C ALA A 211 7.40 7.07 8.78
N GLU A 212 8.15 5.97 8.85
CA GLU A 212 7.97 4.91 9.86
C GLU A 212 8.08 5.48 11.29
N ALA A 213 9.10 6.29 11.57
CA ALA A 213 9.32 6.89 12.89
C ALA A 213 8.21 7.86 13.30
N SER A 214 7.68 8.64 12.35
CA SER A 214 6.59 9.58 12.61
C SER A 214 5.36 8.87 13.17
N LYS A 215 5.06 7.67 12.66
CA LYS A 215 3.91 6.89 13.09
C LYS A 215 4.08 6.30 14.49
N VAL A 216 5.28 5.83 14.82
CA VAL A 216 5.60 5.33 16.16
C VAL A 216 5.46 6.43 17.21
N ILE A 217 5.92 7.64 16.91
CA ILE A 217 5.80 8.80 17.82
C ILE A 217 4.33 9.18 18.00
N GLU A 218 3.55 9.24 16.91
CA GLU A 218 2.10 9.52 16.96
C GLU A 218 1.37 8.55 17.89
N ASN A 219 1.64 7.25 17.75
CA ASN A 219 1.00 6.22 18.57
C ASN A 219 1.48 6.23 20.03
N THR A 220 2.73 6.64 20.29
CA THR A 220 3.27 6.73 21.66
C THR A 220 2.71 7.94 22.42
N GLN A 221 2.33 9.00 21.71
CA GLN A 221 1.78 10.21 22.32
C GLN A 221 0.29 10.07 22.69
N ARG A 222 -0.46 9.19 22.01
CA ARG A 222 -1.87 8.89 22.29
C ARG A 222 -2.04 8.06 23.56
#